data_AF-A0A7Z8KP04-F1
#
_entry.id   AF-A0A7Z8KP04-F1
#
_cell.length_a   1.000
_cell.length_b   1.000
_cell.length_c   1.000
_cell.angle_alpha   90.00
_cell.angle_beta   90.00
_cell.angle_gamma   90.00
#
_symmetry.space_group_name_H-M   'P 1'
#
loop_
_entity.id
_entity.type
_entity.pdbx_description
1 polymer ?
#
loop_
_entity_poly.entity_id
_entity_poly.type
_entity_poly.pdbx_seq_one_letter_code
_entity_poly.pdbx_strand_id
1 'polypeptide(L)'
;MESDLIYSDKLVDVDDKGIRLKRYYFPLGQAKFVKFQDIFKMERRQPTLANGKWRYWGSGDFVTWFPLDWNRSGRDFIFFIKMSTQSTRIGFTVEDSKAFIEAIESKGIRIEDS
;
A
#
# COMPACT_ATOMS: atom_id res chain seq x y z
N MET A 1 -22.11 -10.25 2.84
CA MET A 1 -21.79 -9.74 1.49
C MET A 1 -20.31 -9.93 1.31
N GLU A 2 -19.96 -10.97 0.57
CA GLU A 2 -18.59 -11.21 0.11
C GLU A 2 -18.30 -10.09 -0.89
N SER A 3 -17.32 -9.22 -0.61
CA SER A 3 -16.84 -8.29 -1.62
C SER A 3 -15.94 -9.08 -2.56
N ASP A 4 -16.28 -9.12 -3.84
CA ASP A 4 -15.48 -9.83 -4.83
C ASP A 4 -14.07 -9.20 -4.87
N LEU A 5 -13.07 -10.01 -4.55
CA LEU A 5 -11.68 -9.61 -4.59
C LEU A 5 -11.23 -9.47 -6.04
N ILE A 6 -10.63 -8.32 -6.35
CA ILE A 6 -10.11 -7.99 -7.68
C ILE A 6 -8.62 -8.32 -7.74
N TYR A 7 -7.94 -8.12 -6.61
CA TYR A 7 -6.56 -8.50 -6.40
C TYR A 7 -6.37 -8.97 -4.96
N SER A 8 -5.55 -9.98 -4.74
CA SER A 8 -5.16 -10.42 -3.40
C SER A 8 -3.80 -11.10 -3.44
N ASP A 9 -2.94 -10.73 -2.51
CA ASP A 9 -1.67 -11.41 -2.22
C ASP A 9 -1.46 -11.55 -0.70
N LYS A 10 -0.26 -11.92 -0.23
CA LYS A 10 -0.01 -12.06 1.22
C LYS A 10 -0.01 -10.75 2.01
N LEU A 11 0.12 -9.61 1.35
CA LEU A 11 0.29 -8.28 1.95
C LEU A 11 -0.99 -7.44 1.86
N VAL A 12 -1.73 -7.54 0.75
CA VAL A 12 -2.89 -6.70 0.46
C VAL A 12 -4.06 -7.47 -0.17
N ASP A 13 -5.27 -6.96 0.05
CA ASP A 13 -6.45 -7.25 -0.77
C ASP A 13 -6.94 -5.97 -1.42
N VAL A 14 -7.51 -6.07 -2.61
CA VAL A 14 -8.25 -5.00 -3.28
C VAL A 14 -9.64 -5.51 -3.62
N ASP A 15 -10.65 -4.77 -3.18
CA ASP A 15 -12.05 -5.02 -3.52
C ASP A 15 -12.68 -3.81 -4.23
N ASP A 16 -14.00 -3.79 -4.32
CA ASP A 16 -14.77 -2.72 -4.91
C ASP A 16 -14.69 -1.39 -4.15
N LYS A 17 -14.37 -1.43 -2.85
CA LYS A 17 -14.43 -0.28 -1.95
C LYS A 17 -13.05 0.29 -1.61
N GLY A 18 -12.01 -0.53 -1.67
CA GLY A 18 -10.69 -0.08 -1.28
C GLY A 18 -9.61 -1.15 -1.20
N ILE A 19 -8.58 -0.83 -0.43
CA ILE A 19 -7.38 -1.63 -0.25
C ILE A 19 -7.30 -2.06 1.22
N ARG A 20 -7.24 -3.36 1.49
CA ARG A 20 -6.94 -3.90 2.80
C ARG A 20 -5.45 -4.18 2.90
N LEU A 21 -4.77 -3.51 3.83
CA LEU A 21 -3.37 -3.76 4.17
C LEU A 21 -3.33 -4.76 5.32
N LYS A 22 -2.96 -6.02 5.05
CA LYS A 22 -3.20 -7.16 5.96
C LYS A 22 -2.43 -7.11 7.28
N ARG A 23 -1.26 -6.46 7.30
CA ARG A 23 -0.37 -6.38 8.48
C ARG A 23 0.05 -4.95 8.78
N TYR A 24 -0.90 -4.08 9.05
CA TYR A 24 -0.66 -2.63 9.14
C TYR A 24 -0.19 -2.19 10.53
N TYR A 25 -0.98 -2.44 11.57
CA TYR A 25 -0.74 -1.87 12.90
C TYR A 25 0.25 -2.69 13.73
N PHE A 26 1.37 -2.09 14.12
CA PHE A 26 2.31 -2.65 15.07
C PHE A 26 1.73 -2.62 16.49
N PRO A 27 1.96 -3.64 17.35
CA PRO A 27 2.73 -4.88 17.11
C PRO A 27 1.88 -6.07 16.65
N LEU A 28 0.56 -5.96 16.63
CA LEU A 28 -0.34 -7.11 16.45
C LEU A 28 -0.61 -7.48 14.98
N GLY A 29 -0.21 -6.64 14.03
CA GLY A 29 -0.43 -6.88 12.62
C GLY A 29 -1.91 -6.75 12.22
N GLN A 30 -2.72 -5.99 12.97
CA GLN A 30 -4.11 -5.75 12.58
C GLN A 30 -4.16 -5.06 11.22
N ALA A 31 -5.11 -5.50 10.39
CA ALA A 31 -5.30 -4.96 9.06
C ALA A 31 -5.83 -3.52 9.12
N LYS A 32 -5.46 -2.70 8.14
CA LYS A 32 -6.08 -1.39 7.89
C LYS A 32 -6.79 -1.44 6.55
N PHE A 33 -8.05 -0.99 6.53
CA PHE A 33 -8.78 -0.80 5.29
C PHE A 33 -8.70 0.67 4.86
N VAL A 34 -8.28 0.90 3.62
CA VAL A 34 -8.14 2.22 3.00
C VAL A 34 -9.19 2.33 1.90
N LYS A 35 -10.23 3.13 2.11
CA LYS A 35 -11.28 3.33 1.10
C LYS A 35 -10.75 4.17 -0.05
N PHE A 36 -11.17 3.88 -1.27
CA PHE A 36 -10.76 4.64 -2.45
C PHE A 36 -11.10 6.13 -2.37
N GLN A 37 -12.28 6.47 -1.85
CA GLN A 37 -12.71 7.86 -1.62
C GLN A 37 -11.80 8.66 -0.67
N ASP A 38 -11.03 7.99 0.19
CA ASP A 38 -10.15 8.65 1.15
C ASP A 38 -8.73 8.83 0.59
N ILE A 39 -8.43 8.26 -0.59
CA ILE A 39 -7.15 8.38 -1.29
C ILE A 39 -7.12 9.71 -2.02
N PHE A 40 -6.28 10.63 -1.55
CA PHE A 40 -6.03 11.90 -2.22
C PHE A 40 -5.02 11.74 -3.36
N LYS A 41 -3.99 10.92 -3.15
CA LYS A 41 -2.95 10.67 -4.15
C LYS A 41 -2.34 9.28 -3.98
N MET A 42 -2.04 8.62 -5.10
CA MET A 42 -1.27 7.38 -5.15
C MET A 42 -0.07 7.51 -6.08
N GLU A 43 1.10 7.10 -5.59
CA GLU A 43 2.36 7.14 -6.33
C GLU A 43 3.07 5.79 -6.21
N ARG A 44 3.87 5.40 -7.21
CA ARG A 44 4.84 4.31 -7.09
C ARG A 44 6.25 4.86 -7.22
N ARG A 45 7.18 4.30 -6.45
CA ARG A 45 8.60 4.69 -6.47
C ARG A 45 9.49 3.45 -6.39
N GLN A 46 10.71 3.59 -6.90
CA GLN A 46 11.72 2.54 -6.79
C GLN A 46 12.11 2.31 -5.31
N PRO A 47 12.33 1.05 -4.87
CA PRO A 47 12.78 0.74 -3.52
C PRO A 47 14.24 1.13 -3.33
N THR A 48 14.46 2.36 -2.88
CA THR A 48 15.76 2.91 -2.48
C THR A 48 15.86 3.03 -0.96
N LEU A 49 17.06 3.30 -0.44
CA LEU A 49 17.24 3.58 0.99
C LEU A 49 16.32 4.73 1.46
N ALA A 50 16.23 5.80 0.67
CA ALA A 50 15.39 6.96 0.96
C ALA A 50 13.88 6.66 0.90
N ASN A 51 13.45 5.72 0.03
CA ASN A 51 12.05 5.33 -0.11
C ASN A 51 11.64 4.19 0.84
N GLY A 52 12.53 3.75 1.74
CA GLY A 52 12.20 2.72 2.73
C GLY A 52 12.40 1.29 2.24
N LYS A 53 13.39 1.00 1.38
CA LYS A 53 13.74 -0.36 0.94
C LYS A 53 13.90 -1.37 2.08
N TRP A 54 14.55 -0.97 3.17
CA TRP A 54 14.75 -1.80 4.38
C TRP A 54 13.71 -1.50 5.48
N ARG A 55 12.62 -0.86 5.06
CA ARG A 55 11.43 -0.37 5.75
C ARG A 55 10.58 -1.37 6.51
N TYR A 56 11.07 -2.46 7.12
CA TYR A 56 10.23 -3.66 7.35
C TYR A 56 8.85 -3.43 7.99
N TRP A 57 8.74 -2.60 9.03
CA TRP A 57 7.47 -2.24 9.67
C TRP A 57 7.57 -0.88 10.35
N GLY A 58 6.45 -0.16 10.40
CA GLY A 58 6.28 1.07 11.14
C GLY A 58 6.85 2.27 10.40
N SER A 59 7.23 3.29 11.17
CA SER A 59 7.83 4.50 10.63
C SER A 59 9.27 4.67 11.13
N GLY A 60 10.09 5.35 10.33
CA GLY A 60 11.42 5.81 10.75
C GLY A 60 11.59 7.33 10.71
N ASP A 61 10.67 8.02 10.04
CA ASP A 61 10.71 9.46 9.77
C ASP A 61 9.48 10.20 10.34
N PHE A 62 8.52 9.46 10.92
CA PHE A 62 7.18 9.92 11.33
C PHE A 62 6.30 10.49 10.20
N VAL A 63 6.79 10.48 8.96
CA VAL A 63 6.07 10.96 7.77
C VAL A 63 5.39 9.82 7.04
N THR A 64 6.04 8.65 7.00
CA THR A 64 5.54 7.47 6.28
C THR A 64 5.44 6.27 7.19
N TRP A 65 4.27 5.63 7.20
CA TRP A 65 4.04 4.36 7.90
C TRP A 65 4.06 3.19 6.91
N PHE A 66 4.83 2.16 7.23
CA PHE A 66 4.95 0.96 6.42
C PHE A 66 4.28 -0.24 7.11
N PRO A 67 3.35 -0.96 6.47
CA PRO A 67 2.90 -2.27 6.94
C PRO A 67 4.06 -3.27 6.97
N LEU A 68 3.90 -4.38 7.70
CA LEU A 68 4.93 -5.42 7.76
C LEU A 68 5.13 -6.10 6.40
N ASP A 69 6.34 -6.00 5.84
CA ASP A 69 6.82 -6.83 4.73
C ASP A 69 8.31 -7.15 4.91
N TRP A 70 8.62 -8.41 5.20
CA TRP A 70 9.99 -8.90 5.38
C TRP A 70 10.78 -8.95 4.08
N ASN A 71 10.09 -9.03 2.93
CA ASN A 71 10.71 -9.14 1.62
C ASN A 71 10.74 -7.80 0.87
N ARG A 72 10.51 -6.67 1.56
CA ARG A 72 10.37 -5.33 0.95
C ARG A 72 11.55 -4.97 0.04
N SER A 73 12.77 -5.40 0.39
CA SER A 73 13.97 -5.07 -0.37
C SER A 73 14.05 -5.73 -1.74
N GLY A 74 13.29 -6.81 -1.96
CA GLY A 74 13.18 -7.54 -3.23
C GLY A 74 11.93 -7.23 -4.02
N ARG A 75 11.14 -6.21 -3.65
CA ARG A 75 9.92 -5.81 -4.38
C ARG A 75 10.28 -4.84 -5.50
N ASP A 76 9.50 -4.83 -6.58
CA ASP A 76 9.77 -3.95 -7.73
C ASP A 76 9.51 -2.48 -7.43
N PHE A 77 8.46 -2.21 -6.66
CA PHE A 77 7.99 -0.86 -6.34
C PHE A 77 7.51 -0.77 -4.90
N ILE A 78 7.60 0.45 -4.34
CA ILE A 78 6.89 0.85 -3.13
C ILE A 78 5.79 1.82 -3.56
N PHE A 79 4.57 1.52 -3.16
CA PHE A 79 3.39 2.34 -3.38
C PHE A 79 3.18 3.26 -2.20
N PHE A 80 2.89 4.54 -2.47
CA PHE A 80 2.63 5.55 -1.47
C PHE A 80 1.21 6.08 -1.64
N ILE A 81 0.44 6.01 -0.55
CA ILE A 81 -0.88 6.63 -0.46
C ILE A 81 -0.78 7.86 0.43
N LYS A 82 -1.21 9.00 -0.11
CA LYS A 82 -1.58 10.17 0.70
C LYS A 82 -3.10 10.16 0.85
N MET A 83 -3.56 10.15 2.09
CA MET A 83 -4.99 10.19 2.41
C MET A 83 -5.42 11.63 2.68
N SER A 84 -6.70 11.93 2.43
CA SER A 84 -7.31 13.21 2.84
C SER A 84 -7.57 13.29 4.35
N THR A 85 -7.63 12.13 5.02
CA THR A 85 -8.06 11.99 6.42
C THR A 85 -6.91 11.93 7.43
N GLN A 86 -5.66 11.79 6.98
CA GLN A 86 -4.48 11.71 7.84
C GLN A 86 -3.24 12.31 7.16
N SER A 87 -2.34 12.89 7.95
CA SER A 87 -1.09 13.49 7.45
C SER A 87 -0.02 12.46 7.13
N THR A 88 0.03 11.35 7.86
CA THR A 88 0.98 10.25 7.64
C THR A 88 0.66 9.54 6.33
N ARG A 89 1.66 9.46 5.45
CA ARG A 89 1.59 8.66 4.21
C ARG A 89 1.68 7.18 4.54
N ILE A 90 1.07 6.36 3.70
CA ILE A 90 1.19 4.90 3.81
C ILE A 90 2.11 4.42 2.69
N GLY A 91 3.24 3.81 3.05
CA GLY A 91 4.15 3.17 2.11
C GLY A 91 3.97 1.65 2.17
N PHE A 92 3.56 1.00 1.09
CA PHE A 92 3.33 -0.44 1.06
C PHE A 92 3.85 -1.09 -0.21
N THR A 93 3.88 -2.41 -0.19
CA THR A 93 4.39 -3.26 -1.26
C THR A 93 3.38 -4.36 -1.54
N VAL A 94 3.52 -4.96 -2.72
CA VAL A 94 2.68 -6.07 -3.20
C VAL A 94 3.59 -7.14 -3.80
N GLU A 95 3.08 -8.36 -3.95
CA GLU A 95 3.80 -9.46 -4.56
C GLU A 95 3.83 -9.38 -6.10
N ASP A 96 2.72 -8.98 -6.73
CA ASP A 96 2.63 -8.76 -8.18
C ASP A 96 2.25 -7.30 -8.46
N SER A 97 3.26 -6.51 -8.81
CA SER A 97 3.09 -5.08 -9.07
C SER A 97 2.21 -4.80 -10.30
N LYS A 98 2.25 -5.67 -11.32
CA LYS A 98 1.49 -5.50 -12.55
C LYS A 98 0.00 -5.72 -12.31
N ALA A 99 -0.36 -6.87 -11.72
CA ALA A 99 -1.75 -7.19 -11.42
C ALA A 99 -2.38 -6.20 -10.42
N PHE A 100 -1.59 -5.71 -9.45
CA PHE A 100 -2.04 -4.66 -8.54
C PHE A 100 -2.36 -3.36 -9.28
N ILE A 101 -1.48 -2.89 -10.17
CA ILE A 101 -1.71 -1.66 -10.94
C ILE A 101 -2.98 -1.78 -11.79
N GLU A 102 -3.16 -2.90 -12.51
CA GLU A 102 -4.36 -3.17 -13.29
C GLU A 102 -5.64 -3.12 -12.43
N ALA A 103 -5.60 -3.71 -11.24
CA ALA A 103 -6.73 -3.68 -10.30
C ALA A 103 -7.07 -2.26 -9.82
N ILE A 104 -6.07 -1.44 -9.50
CA ILE A 104 -6.28 -0.06 -9.04
C ILE A 104 -6.79 0.84 -10.17
N GLU A 105 -6.22 0.71 -11.38
CA GLU A 105 -6.65 1.47 -12.54
C GLU A 105 -8.08 1.11 -12.97
N SER A 106 -8.49 -0.16 -12.80
CA SER A 106 -9.89 -0.58 -13.03
C SER A 106 -10.90 0.14 -12.13
N LYS A 107 -10.44 0.74 -11.02
CA LYS A 107 -11.23 1.56 -10.09
C LYS A 107 -11.16 3.05 -10.38
N GLY A 108 -10.55 3.45 -11.50
CA GLY A 108 -10.40 4.84 -11.90
C GLY A 108 -9.38 5.61 -11.07
N ILE A 109 -8.53 4.92 -10.30
CA ILE A 109 -7.43 5.54 -9.55
C ILE A 109 -6.18 5.48 -10.41
N ARG A 110 -5.59 6.66 -10.67
CA ARG A 110 -4.33 6.77 -11.38
C ARG A 110 -3.15 6.62 -10.41
N ILE A 111 -2.17 5.81 -10.78
CA ILE A 111 -0.90 5.70 -10.06
C ILE A 111 0.14 6.54 -10.79
N GLU A 112 0.74 7.50 -10.09
CA GLU A 112 1.80 8.34 -10.67
C GLU A 112 3.18 7.72 -10.47
N ASP A 113 4.05 7.92 -11.47
CA ASP A 113 5.49 7.71 -11.33
C ASP A 113 6.13 8.92 -10.64
N SER A 114 6.98 8.69 -9.64
CA SER A 114 7.68 9.76 -8.87
C SER A 114 9.11 9.39 -8.50
#